data_AF-A0A650CWP4-F1
#
_entry.id   AF-A0A650CWP4-F1
#
_cell.length_a   1.000
_cell.length_b   1.000
_cell.length_c   1.000
_cell.angle_alpha   90.00
_cell.angle_beta   90.00
_cell.angle_gamma   90.00
#
_symmetry.space_group_name_H-M   'P 1'
#
loop_
_entity.id
_entity.type
_entity.pdbx_description
1 polymer ?
#
loop_
_entity_poly.entity_id
_entity_poly.type
_entity_poly.pdbx_seq_one_letter_code
_entity_poly.pdbx_strand_id
1 'polypeptide(L)'
;MDSLPEIDLSFSPGSEWKPTNLSFSPGKEPNLEPNPIKRFLERAKWSWKSAYENGKIVEYKEYKDCRRILAYYIPYSVDKNNWGIYLIWQEIKNDIDLLNNCLNNVGIKADIFPFYISLIFIHELTHHVIEDWRTSSGTYSYLPEDESLCEYTAFTLTQAILGNLLRNQAIQTLVHGNHMHIIRGIVNGGIIGFPVPGFFIPLDMYLTPLRDVKEFLSLIYYYWSRDTDPLYKPLVPAWVNEKKFVRFLSQNLTVGLDSAWNKNGLPSVYTRVRFV
;
A
#
# COMPACT_ATOMS: atom_id res chain seq x y z
N MET A 1 1.68 -21.27 -19.77
CA MET A 1 1.61 -20.34 -18.63
C MET A 1 2.69 -19.32 -18.90
N ASP A 2 2.32 -18.19 -19.47
CA ASP A 2 3.27 -17.10 -19.69
C ASP A 2 3.66 -16.55 -18.31
N SER A 3 4.96 -16.50 -18.05
CA SER A 3 5.51 -15.97 -16.81
C SER A 3 5.02 -14.54 -16.61
N LEU A 4 4.45 -14.24 -15.44
CA LEU A 4 4.14 -12.87 -15.04
C LEU A 4 5.37 -12.00 -15.29
N PRO A 5 5.21 -10.76 -15.81
CA PRO A 5 6.34 -9.86 -16.01
C PRO A 5 7.10 -9.75 -14.68
N GLU A 6 8.39 -10.07 -14.74
CA GLU A 6 9.28 -10.05 -13.59
C GLU A 6 9.26 -8.61 -13.04
N ILE A 7 8.66 -8.43 -11.87
CA ILE A 7 8.63 -7.13 -11.22
C ILE A 7 10.03 -6.92 -10.67
N ASP A 8 10.79 -6.05 -11.30
CA ASP A 8 12.10 -5.63 -10.80
C ASP A 8 11.91 -4.80 -9.53
N LEU A 9 12.02 -5.48 -8.38
CA LEU A 9 11.98 -4.88 -7.05
C LEU A 9 13.41 -4.88 -6.50
N SER A 10 14.08 -3.73 -6.57
CA SER A 10 15.36 -3.53 -5.87
C SER A 10 15.08 -3.16 -4.41
N PHE A 11 15.60 -3.95 -3.47
CA PHE A 11 15.58 -3.61 -2.04
C PHE A 11 17.01 -3.39 -1.53
N SER A 12 17.85 -2.80 -2.38
CA SER A 12 19.23 -2.50 -2.04
C SER A 12 19.30 -1.34 -1.03
N PRO A 13 20.19 -1.39 -0.04
CA PRO A 13 20.38 -0.29 0.91
C PRO A 13 20.59 1.06 0.22
N GLY A 14 19.88 2.09 0.69
CA GLY A 14 19.90 3.42 0.09
C GLY A 14 18.94 3.62 -1.09
N SER A 15 18.27 2.57 -1.56
CA SER A 15 17.18 2.70 -2.53
C SER A 15 16.03 3.50 -1.94
N GLU A 16 15.54 4.47 -2.70
CA GLU A 16 14.47 5.39 -2.30
C GLU A 16 13.32 5.31 -3.31
N TRP A 17 12.09 5.21 -2.83
CA TRP A 17 10.93 5.34 -3.71
C TRP A 17 10.74 6.83 -3.99
N LYS A 18 10.89 7.22 -5.26
CA LYS A 18 10.81 8.63 -5.65
C LYS A 18 9.40 8.94 -6.15
N PRO A 19 8.63 9.80 -5.48
CA PRO A 19 7.36 10.27 -6.00
C PRO A 19 7.58 10.98 -7.33
N THR A 20 6.55 11.02 -8.16
CA THR A 20 6.47 12.01 -9.24
C THR A 20 6.59 13.39 -8.61
N ASN A 21 7.38 14.27 -9.21
CA ASN A 21 7.50 15.66 -8.74
C ASN A 21 6.15 16.36 -8.98
N LEU A 22 5.30 16.32 -7.96
CA LEU A 22 4.11 17.13 -7.89
C LEU A 22 4.58 18.44 -7.26
N SER A 23 5.06 19.39 -8.05
CA SER A 23 5.56 20.66 -7.49
C SER A 23 4.46 21.35 -6.65
N PHE A 24 4.67 21.44 -5.33
CA PHE A 24 3.81 22.16 -4.35
C PHE A 24 4.21 23.63 -4.17
N SER A 25 5.00 24.18 -5.09
CA SER A 25 5.45 25.57 -4.99
C SER A 25 4.25 26.52 -5.15
N PRO A 26 4.03 27.45 -4.22
CA PRO A 26 3.04 28.50 -4.38
C PRO A 26 3.54 29.51 -5.42
N GLY A 27 3.26 29.25 -6.69
CA GLY A 27 3.37 30.20 -7.79
C GLY A 27 4.78 30.43 -8.38
N LYS A 28 4.77 30.87 -9.65
CA LYS A 28 5.86 31.44 -10.48
C LYS A 28 6.52 30.56 -11.56
N GLU A 29 5.84 29.57 -12.14
CA GLU A 29 6.22 29.10 -13.49
C GLU A 29 5.10 29.40 -14.50
N PRO A 30 5.28 30.41 -15.39
CA PRO A 30 4.20 30.88 -16.29
C PRO A 30 3.86 29.94 -17.45
N ASN A 31 4.66 28.90 -17.72
CA ASN A 31 4.61 28.17 -19.00
C ASN A 31 4.36 26.66 -18.89
N LEU A 32 4.10 26.13 -17.70
CA LEU A 32 3.66 24.75 -17.52
C LEU A 32 2.17 24.75 -17.24
N GLU A 33 1.39 24.01 -18.04
CA GLU A 33 -0.03 23.80 -17.76
C GLU A 33 -0.17 23.32 -16.31
N PRO A 34 -0.93 24.03 -15.46
CA PRO A 34 -1.06 23.68 -14.06
C PRO A 34 -1.72 22.32 -13.97
N ASN A 35 -1.00 21.32 -13.44
CA ASN A 35 -1.59 20.01 -13.16
C ASN A 35 -2.80 20.22 -12.22
N PRO A 36 -4.04 19.89 -12.65
CA PRO A 36 -5.27 20.24 -11.94
C PRO A 36 -5.34 19.69 -10.51
N ILE A 37 -4.67 18.56 -10.25
CA ILE A 37 -4.56 17.95 -8.91
C ILE A 37 -3.90 18.93 -7.92
N LYS A 38 -2.91 19.69 -8.38
CA LYS A 38 -2.02 20.53 -7.54
C LYS A 38 -2.73 21.66 -6.81
N ARG A 39 -3.83 22.20 -7.38
CA ARG A 39 -4.44 23.43 -6.88
C ARG A 39 -5.44 23.21 -5.74
N PHE A 40 -5.82 21.96 -5.47
CA PHE A 40 -6.96 21.65 -4.60
C PHE A 40 -6.68 20.63 -3.50
N LEU A 41 -5.64 19.81 -3.61
CA LEU A 41 -5.25 18.91 -2.53
C LEU A 41 -4.30 19.63 -1.57
N GLU A 42 -4.92 20.30 -0.59
CA GLU A 42 -4.20 20.67 0.63
C GLU A 42 -3.64 19.40 1.28
N ARG A 43 -2.45 19.52 1.86
CA ARG A 43 -1.90 18.46 2.73
C ARG A 43 -2.92 18.14 3.82
N ALA A 44 -2.91 16.89 4.28
CA ALA A 44 -3.65 16.53 5.47
C ALA A 44 -3.31 17.52 6.60
N LYS A 45 -4.33 18.00 7.30
CA LYS A 45 -4.12 18.87 8.47
C LYS A 45 -3.50 18.12 9.64
N TRP A 46 -3.42 16.79 9.54
CA TRP A 46 -2.88 15.85 10.52
C TRP A 46 -1.58 15.24 10.00
N SER A 47 -0.75 14.74 10.92
CA SER A 47 0.45 13.96 10.61
C SER A 47 0.19 12.47 10.83
N TRP A 48 0.69 11.62 9.94
CA TRP A 48 0.70 10.17 10.16
C TRP A 48 1.90 9.82 11.02
N LYS A 49 1.68 9.12 12.14
CA LYS A 49 2.75 8.59 12.98
C LYS A 49 2.52 7.14 13.37
N SER A 50 3.61 6.48 13.74
CA SER A 50 3.69 5.13 14.27
C SER A 50 4.18 5.19 15.71
N ALA A 51 3.74 4.24 16.53
CA ALA A 51 4.27 4.05 17.87
C ALA A 51 4.13 2.58 18.28
N TYR A 52 5.12 2.09 19.02
CA TYR A 52 4.98 0.82 19.72
C TYR A 52 4.40 1.02 21.11
N GLU A 53 3.15 0.59 21.31
CA GLU A 53 2.43 0.75 22.57
C GLU A 53 1.64 -0.51 22.94
N ASN A 54 1.73 -0.89 24.22
CA ASN A 54 0.97 -2.03 24.77
C ASN A 54 1.11 -3.32 23.95
N GLY A 55 2.30 -3.57 23.39
CA GLY A 55 2.58 -4.77 22.59
C GLY A 55 2.08 -4.70 21.15
N LYS A 56 1.79 -3.51 20.61
CA LYS A 56 1.27 -3.29 19.26
C LYS A 56 2.08 -2.20 18.57
N ILE A 57 2.25 -2.33 17.26
CA ILE A 57 2.68 -1.22 16.41
C ILE A 57 1.42 -0.53 15.92
N VAL A 58 1.26 0.75 16.23
CA VAL A 58 0.03 1.50 15.99
C VAL A 58 0.29 2.67 15.08
N GLU A 59 -0.41 2.68 13.95
CA GLU A 59 -0.45 3.77 12.98
C GLU A 59 -1.61 4.71 13.31
N TYR A 60 -1.35 6.01 13.40
CA TYR A 60 -2.36 6.98 13.81
C TYR A 60 -2.18 8.34 13.15
N LYS A 61 -3.31 9.02 13.00
CA LYS A 61 -3.39 10.45 12.68
C LYS A 61 -3.21 11.23 13.96
N GLU A 62 -2.31 12.19 13.95
CA GLU A 62 -2.16 13.18 15.01
C GLU A 62 -2.58 14.56 14.49
N TYR A 63 -3.58 15.16 15.12
CA TYR A 63 -4.03 16.52 14.84
C TYR A 63 -4.29 17.28 16.13
N LYS A 64 -3.47 18.29 16.42
CA LYS A 64 -3.50 19.01 17.71
C LYS A 64 -3.41 17.98 18.85
N ASP A 65 -4.30 18.03 19.83
CA ASP A 65 -4.34 17.11 20.96
C ASP A 65 -5.21 15.85 20.70
N CYS A 66 -5.57 15.59 19.43
CA CYS A 66 -6.37 14.44 19.05
C CYS A 66 -5.53 13.39 18.31
N ARG A 67 -5.67 12.15 18.75
CA ARG A 67 -5.07 10.97 18.13
C ARG A 67 -6.16 10.02 17.63
N ARG A 68 -6.07 9.57 16.37
CA ARG A 68 -7.00 8.61 15.77
C ARG A 68 -6.25 7.48 15.10
N ILE A 69 -6.52 6.24 15.53
CA ILE A 69 -5.83 5.06 15.01
C ILE A 69 -6.34 4.75 13.60
N LEU A 70 -5.40 4.51 12.68
CA LEU A 70 -5.64 4.10 11.29
C LEU A 70 -5.56 2.58 11.15
N ALA A 71 -4.47 2.03 11.69
CA ALA A 71 -4.19 0.62 11.64
C ALA A 71 -3.32 0.24 12.85
N TYR A 72 -3.24 -1.05 13.12
CA TYR A 72 -2.21 -1.56 14.02
C TYR A 72 -1.88 -3.02 13.70
N TYR A 73 -0.62 -3.37 13.94
CA TYR A 73 -0.14 -4.73 13.91
C TYR A 73 0.13 -5.23 15.33
N ILE A 74 -0.40 -6.43 15.63
CA ILE A 74 -0.07 -7.16 16.86
C ILE A 74 0.93 -8.26 16.47
N PRO A 75 2.19 -8.20 16.93
CA PRO A 75 3.20 -9.21 16.66
C PRO A 75 2.85 -10.58 17.27
N TYR A 76 3.10 -11.67 16.55
CA TYR A 76 2.82 -13.02 17.05
C TYR A 76 3.77 -13.45 18.18
N SER A 77 4.96 -12.87 18.23
CA SER A 77 5.91 -13.02 19.32
C SER A 77 5.42 -12.38 20.62
N VAL A 78 4.48 -11.43 20.53
CA VAL A 78 3.89 -10.72 21.67
C VAL A 78 2.58 -11.37 22.12
N ASP A 79 1.64 -11.59 21.20
CA ASP A 79 0.34 -12.23 21.51
C ASP A 79 -0.06 -13.25 20.43
N LYS A 80 0.26 -14.52 20.67
CA LYS A 80 -0.05 -15.65 19.76
C LYS A 80 -1.53 -15.86 19.47
N ASN A 81 -2.43 -15.37 20.32
CA ASN A 81 -3.87 -15.59 20.15
C ASN A 81 -4.48 -14.46 19.33
N ASN A 82 -4.06 -13.22 19.57
CA ASN A 82 -4.65 -12.03 18.97
C ASN A 82 -3.77 -11.35 17.92
N TRP A 83 -2.64 -11.92 17.52
CA TRP A 83 -1.81 -11.37 16.46
C TRP A 83 -2.55 -11.23 15.13
N GLY A 84 -2.12 -10.25 14.34
CA GLY A 84 -2.71 -9.92 13.05
C GLY A 84 -2.63 -8.44 12.72
N ILE A 85 -3.18 -8.10 11.55
CA ILE A 85 -3.28 -6.75 11.04
C ILE A 85 -4.71 -6.27 11.27
N TYR A 86 -4.85 -5.09 11.86
CA TYR A 86 -6.15 -4.49 12.16
C TYR A 86 -6.26 -3.15 11.46
N LEU A 87 -7.29 -2.99 10.64
CA LEU A 87 -7.54 -1.80 9.84
C LEU A 87 -8.79 -1.12 10.39
N ILE A 88 -8.68 0.13 10.83
CA ILE A 88 -9.82 0.88 11.37
C ILE A 88 -10.63 1.44 10.21
N TRP A 89 -11.69 0.72 9.82
CA TRP A 89 -12.40 0.98 8.57
C TRP A 89 -12.98 2.38 8.50
N GLN A 90 -13.56 2.86 9.61
CA GLN A 90 -14.17 4.18 9.65
C GLN A 90 -13.15 5.30 9.39
N GLU A 91 -11.94 5.18 9.93
CA GLU A 91 -10.89 6.19 9.76
C GLU A 91 -10.27 6.15 8.36
N ILE A 92 -10.11 4.96 7.79
CA ILE A 92 -9.65 4.76 6.42
C ILE A 92 -10.68 5.29 5.42
N LYS A 93 -11.95 4.92 5.58
CA LYS A 93 -13.06 5.34 4.72
C LYS A 93 -13.21 6.86 4.68
N ASN A 94 -13.09 7.53 5.82
CA ASN A 94 -13.17 8.99 5.90
C ASN A 94 -12.09 9.66 5.01
N ASP A 95 -10.87 9.13 4.97
CA ASP A 95 -9.80 9.68 4.13
C ASP A 95 -10.04 9.40 2.64
N ILE A 96 -10.48 8.18 2.31
CA ILE A 96 -10.82 7.79 0.93
C ILE A 96 -11.94 8.67 0.39
N ASP A 97 -13.02 8.86 1.15
CA ASP A 97 -14.15 9.71 0.76
C ASP A 97 -13.68 11.16 0.52
N LEU A 98 -12.83 11.69 1.41
CA LEU A 98 -12.27 13.03 1.26
C LEU A 98 -11.43 13.16 -0.01
N LEU A 99 -10.49 12.23 -0.23
CA LEU A 99 -9.60 12.23 -1.40
C LEU A 99 -10.38 12.05 -2.70
N ASN A 100 -11.34 11.13 -2.76
CA ASN A 100 -12.20 10.94 -3.92
C ASN A 100 -13.05 12.19 -4.21
N ASN A 101 -13.59 12.85 -3.17
CA ASN A 101 -14.29 14.13 -3.33
C ASN A 101 -13.37 15.22 -3.88
N CYS A 102 -12.13 15.33 -3.39
CA CYS A 102 -11.13 16.25 -3.91
C CYS A 102 -10.82 15.98 -5.40
N LEU A 103 -10.63 14.71 -5.78
CA LEU A 103 -10.42 14.30 -7.17
C LEU A 103 -11.61 14.65 -8.06
N ASN A 104 -12.84 14.35 -7.62
CA ASN A 104 -14.06 14.66 -8.36
C ASN A 104 -14.25 16.17 -8.57
N ASN A 105 -13.94 16.99 -7.56
CA ASN A 105 -14.05 18.45 -7.64
C ASN A 105 -13.11 19.07 -8.69
N VAL A 106 -12.02 18.38 -9.04
CA VAL A 106 -11.10 18.80 -10.11
C VAL A 106 -11.33 18.07 -11.43
N GLY A 107 -12.48 17.40 -11.57
CA GLY A 107 -12.88 16.69 -12.78
C GLY A 107 -12.15 15.36 -13.00
N ILE A 108 -11.48 14.83 -11.97
CA ILE A 108 -10.79 13.54 -12.05
C ILE A 108 -11.71 12.46 -11.52
N LYS A 109 -12.28 11.68 -12.43
CA LYS A 109 -13.04 10.47 -12.10
C LYS A 109 -12.06 9.33 -11.87
N ALA A 110 -11.68 9.11 -10.62
CA ALA A 110 -10.86 7.99 -10.19
C ALA A 110 -11.26 7.54 -8.79
N ASP A 111 -11.00 6.28 -8.47
CA ASP A 111 -11.16 5.74 -7.12
C ASP A 111 -9.78 5.52 -6.49
N ILE A 112 -9.49 6.27 -5.42
CA ILE A 112 -8.22 6.18 -4.68
C ILE A 112 -8.17 4.93 -3.79
N PHE A 113 -9.31 4.28 -3.57
CA PHE A 113 -9.47 3.20 -2.61
C PHE A 113 -8.41 2.09 -2.70
N PRO A 114 -8.15 1.44 -3.85
CA PRO A 114 -7.17 0.36 -3.89
C PRO A 114 -5.75 0.85 -3.64
N PHE A 115 -5.41 2.09 -3.99
CA PHE A 115 -4.08 2.65 -3.70
C PHE A 115 -3.92 2.85 -2.18
N TYR A 116 -4.93 3.47 -1.56
CA TYR A 116 -4.92 3.80 -0.14
C TYR A 116 -4.88 2.54 0.74
N ILE A 117 -5.76 1.58 0.48
CA ILE A 117 -5.82 0.35 1.27
C ILE A 117 -4.59 -0.54 1.06
N SER A 118 -4.05 -0.58 -0.17
CA SER A 118 -2.84 -1.35 -0.46
C SER A 118 -1.63 -0.80 0.29
N LEU A 119 -1.48 0.53 0.33
CA LEU A 119 -0.40 1.17 1.06
C LEU A 119 -0.45 0.81 2.55
N ILE A 120 -1.60 0.99 3.21
CA ILE A 120 -1.75 0.66 4.64
C ILE A 120 -1.49 -0.83 4.86
N PHE A 121 -2.15 -1.70 4.09
CA PHE A 121 -2.01 -3.15 4.30
C PHE A 121 -0.58 -3.63 4.09
N ILE A 122 0.09 -3.21 3.00
CA ILE A 122 1.45 -3.64 2.71
C ILE A 122 2.43 -3.06 3.74
N HIS A 123 2.19 -1.85 4.24
CA HIS A 123 2.94 -1.28 5.34
C HIS A 123 2.87 -2.21 6.58
N GLU A 124 1.67 -2.55 7.05
CA GLU A 124 1.48 -3.45 8.20
C GLU A 124 2.03 -4.86 7.96
N LEU A 125 1.86 -5.38 6.74
CA LEU A 125 2.43 -6.66 6.34
C LEU A 125 3.96 -6.64 6.43
N THR A 126 4.58 -5.50 6.14
CA THR A 126 6.04 -5.37 6.22
C THR A 126 6.52 -5.50 7.67
N HIS A 127 5.78 -5.01 8.66
CA HIS A 127 6.10 -5.28 10.06
C HIS A 127 6.08 -6.78 10.39
N HIS A 128 5.10 -7.52 9.88
CA HIS A 128 5.07 -8.98 10.03
C HIS A 128 6.27 -9.67 9.37
N VAL A 129 6.65 -9.24 8.17
CA VAL A 129 7.84 -9.75 7.46
C VAL A 129 9.14 -9.46 8.24
N ILE A 130 9.26 -8.26 8.82
CA ILE A 130 10.40 -7.90 9.67
C ILE A 130 10.42 -8.76 10.94
N GLU A 131 9.25 -9.02 11.54
CA GLU A 131 9.14 -9.93 12.68
C GLU A 131 9.65 -11.33 12.33
N ASP A 132 9.13 -11.96 11.28
CA ASP A 132 9.58 -13.28 10.80
C ASP A 132 11.08 -13.32 10.55
N TRP A 133 11.59 -12.27 9.91
CA TRP A 133 13.02 -12.19 9.64
C TRP A 133 13.83 -12.11 10.94
N ARG A 134 13.46 -11.24 11.89
CA ARG A 134 14.20 -11.09 13.14
C ARG A 134 14.08 -12.31 14.05
N THR A 135 12.89 -12.88 14.20
CA THR A 135 12.67 -14.10 15.00
C THR A 135 13.43 -15.30 14.44
N SER A 136 13.61 -15.40 13.11
CA SER A 136 14.44 -16.45 12.51
C SER A 136 15.92 -16.39 12.91
N SER A 137 16.37 -15.23 13.40
CA SER A 137 17.76 -14.97 13.82
C SER A 137 17.93 -14.69 15.31
N GLY A 138 16.84 -14.69 16.09
CA GLY A 138 16.87 -14.33 17.51
C GLY A 138 15.52 -13.84 18.02
N THR A 139 15.53 -12.71 18.73
CA THR A 139 14.33 -12.09 19.30
C THR A 139 13.81 -10.96 18.43
N TYR A 140 12.49 -10.76 18.44
CA TYR A 140 11.86 -9.60 17.82
C TYR A 140 11.87 -8.39 18.75
N SER A 141 12.21 -7.23 18.19
CA SER A 141 11.99 -5.92 18.79
C SER A 141 11.60 -4.95 17.68
N TYR A 142 10.61 -4.10 17.95
CA TYR A 142 10.29 -2.98 17.09
C TYR A 142 11.40 -1.93 17.15
N LEU A 143 11.81 -1.42 16.00
CA LEU A 143 12.75 -0.31 15.88
C LEU A 143 12.08 0.79 15.05
N PRO A 144 12.08 2.07 15.47
CA PRO A 144 11.49 3.16 14.68
C PRO A 144 12.05 3.27 13.25
N GLU A 145 13.29 2.84 13.03
CA GLU A 145 13.91 2.83 11.69
C GLU A 145 13.28 1.80 10.74
N ASP A 146 12.44 0.89 11.25
CA ASP A 146 11.65 -0.04 10.44
C ASP A 146 10.64 0.68 9.57
N GLU A 147 10.17 1.85 10.00
CA GLU A 147 9.12 2.61 9.33
C GLU A 147 9.52 3.04 7.92
N SER A 148 10.77 3.45 7.73
CA SER A 148 11.29 3.81 6.41
C SER A 148 11.26 2.63 5.43
N LEU A 149 11.56 1.42 5.92
CA LEU A 149 11.48 0.19 5.13
C LEU A 149 10.03 -0.21 4.85
N CYS A 150 9.13 -0.04 5.83
CA CYS A 150 7.70 -0.32 5.67
C CYS A 150 7.08 0.61 4.63
N GLU A 151 7.39 1.90 4.67
CA GLU A 151 6.99 2.89 3.66
C GLU A 151 7.57 2.54 2.28
N TYR A 152 8.88 2.25 2.19
CA TYR A 152 9.51 1.87 0.91
C TYR A 152 8.82 0.66 0.29
N THR A 153 8.58 -0.36 1.09
CA THR A 153 7.95 -1.61 0.67
C THR A 153 6.51 -1.36 0.23
N ALA A 154 5.74 -0.60 1.02
CA ALA A 154 4.35 -0.24 0.70
C ALA A 154 4.24 0.48 -0.64
N PHE A 155 5.01 1.55 -0.85
CA PHE A 155 4.97 2.32 -2.10
C PHE A 155 5.46 1.51 -3.30
N THR A 156 6.58 0.81 -3.17
CA THR A 156 7.20 0.07 -4.27
C THR A 156 6.32 -1.12 -4.69
N LEU A 157 5.84 -1.92 -3.74
CA LEU A 157 4.98 -3.05 -4.05
C LEU A 157 3.62 -2.60 -4.57
N THR A 158 2.98 -1.60 -3.95
CA THR A 158 1.69 -1.09 -4.43
C THR A 158 1.80 -0.60 -5.87
N GLN A 159 2.86 0.14 -6.20
CA GLN A 159 3.10 0.62 -7.56
C GLN A 159 3.23 -0.54 -8.55
N ALA A 160 4.09 -1.50 -8.21
CA ALA A 160 4.37 -2.65 -9.04
C ALA A 160 3.13 -3.51 -9.30
N ILE A 161 2.40 -3.82 -8.23
CA ILE A 161 1.18 -4.62 -8.25
C ILE A 161 0.13 -3.92 -9.10
N LEU A 162 -0.29 -2.71 -8.71
CA LEU A 162 -1.41 -2.05 -9.36
C LEU A 162 -1.03 -1.72 -10.81
N GLY A 163 0.22 -1.32 -11.06
CA GLY A 163 0.73 -1.10 -12.42
C GLY A 163 0.63 -2.34 -13.29
N ASN A 164 0.96 -3.52 -12.76
CA ASN A 164 0.79 -4.78 -13.48
C ASN A 164 -0.68 -5.15 -13.72
N LEU A 165 -1.53 -5.02 -12.70
CA LEU A 165 -2.96 -5.33 -12.82
C LEU A 165 -3.62 -4.49 -13.93
N LEU A 166 -3.32 -3.20 -13.96
CA LEU A 166 -3.89 -2.26 -14.93
C LEU A 166 -3.33 -2.46 -16.33
N ARG A 167 -2.02 -2.73 -16.47
CA ARG A 167 -1.42 -3.11 -17.76
C ARG A 167 -2.08 -4.37 -18.33
N ASN A 168 -2.31 -5.38 -17.50
CA ASN A 168 -2.93 -6.63 -17.92
C ASN A 168 -4.43 -6.46 -18.25
N GLN A 169 -5.15 -5.56 -17.57
CA GLN A 169 -6.52 -5.18 -17.94
C GLN A 169 -6.58 -4.48 -19.32
N ALA A 170 -5.64 -3.59 -19.61
CA ALA A 170 -5.53 -2.94 -20.91
C ALA A 170 -5.25 -3.94 -22.05
N ILE A 171 -4.50 -5.01 -21.76
CA ILE A 171 -4.27 -6.12 -22.71
C ILE A 171 -5.54 -6.97 -22.88
N GLN A 172 -6.30 -7.24 -21.81
CA GLN A 172 -7.56 -7.98 -21.91
C GLN A 172 -8.65 -7.22 -22.69
N THR A 173 -8.70 -5.88 -22.61
CA THR A 173 -9.61 -5.07 -23.42
C THR A 173 -9.20 -4.97 -24.90
N LEU A 174 -7.95 -5.35 -25.26
CA LEU A 174 -7.46 -5.39 -26.64
C LEU A 174 -7.62 -6.76 -27.34
N VAL A 175 -8.10 -7.82 -26.64
CA VAL A 175 -8.28 -9.16 -27.22
C VAL A 175 -9.77 -9.46 -27.50
N HIS A 176 -10.08 -9.35 -28.80
CA HIS A 176 -11.20 -9.90 -29.60
C HIS A 176 -12.67 -9.74 -29.15
N GLY A 177 -13.35 -8.82 -29.84
CA GLY A 177 -14.25 -9.16 -30.96
C GLY A 177 -15.44 -10.09 -30.66
N ASN A 178 -15.21 -11.35 -30.28
CA ASN A 178 -16.25 -12.38 -30.23
C ASN A 178 -16.18 -13.37 -29.04
N HIS A 179 -15.24 -13.28 -28.09
CA HIS A 179 -15.30 -14.08 -26.83
C HIS A 179 -14.23 -13.66 -25.79
N MET A 180 -14.60 -13.76 -24.51
CA MET A 180 -13.77 -13.43 -23.34
C MET A 180 -13.16 -14.69 -22.73
N HIS A 181 -11.84 -14.73 -22.55
CA HIS A 181 -11.19 -15.78 -21.75
C HIS A 181 -11.23 -15.40 -20.26
N ILE A 182 -12.05 -16.11 -19.48
CA ILE A 182 -12.07 -15.96 -18.02
C ILE A 182 -10.87 -16.70 -17.44
N ILE A 183 -9.86 -15.95 -16.99
CA ILE A 183 -8.82 -16.49 -16.11
C ILE A 183 -9.50 -16.83 -14.79
N ARG A 184 -9.45 -18.11 -14.37
CA ARG A 184 -9.96 -18.58 -13.07
C ARG A 184 -9.34 -17.74 -11.95
N GLY A 185 -10.10 -16.78 -11.41
CA GLY A 185 -9.64 -15.77 -10.45
C GLY A 185 -10.44 -14.46 -10.57
N ILE A 186 -11.04 -14.21 -11.74
CA ILE A 186 -12.02 -13.14 -11.96
C ILE A 186 -13.42 -13.73 -11.75
N VAL A 187 -14.07 -13.39 -10.64
CA VAL A 187 -15.49 -13.71 -10.41
C VAL A 187 -16.24 -12.38 -10.40
N ASN A 188 -17.28 -12.25 -11.24
CA ASN A 188 -18.13 -11.05 -11.35
C ASN A 188 -17.39 -9.74 -11.61
N GLY A 189 -16.38 -9.76 -12.49
CA GLY A 189 -15.74 -8.53 -12.92
C GLY A 189 -14.89 -7.86 -11.84
N GLY A 190 -14.28 -8.62 -10.92
CA GLY A 190 -13.29 -8.10 -9.98
C GLY A 190 -12.18 -9.09 -9.66
N ILE A 191 -11.08 -8.58 -9.11
CA ILE A 191 -9.98 -9.39 -8.57
C ILE A 191 -10.25 -9.60 -7.09
N ILE A 192 -10.44 -10.86 -6.68
CA ILE A 192 -10.67 -11.23 -5.29
C ILE A 192 -9.34 -11.53 -4.59
N GLY A 193 -9.11 -10.91 -3.44
CA GLY A 193 -8.06 -11.26 -2.50
C GLY A 193 -6.73 -10.55 -2.68
N PHE A 194 -6.69 -9.40 -3.36
CA PHE A 194 -5.42 -8.71 -3.63
C PHE A 194 -5.46 -7.17 -3.40
N PRO A 195 -4.45 -6.56 -2.73
CA PRO A 195 -3.43 -7.21 -1.92
C PRO A 195 -3.99 -7.71 -0.58
N VAL A 196 -5.18 -7.24 -0.21
CA VAL A 196 -5.88 -7.64 1.00
C VAL A 196 -6.75 -8.88 0.73
N PRO A 197 -6.60 -9.97 1.50
CA PRO A 197 -7.50 -11.12 1.50
C PRO A 197 -8.97 -10.76 1.55
N GLY A 198 -9.79 -11.46 0.75
CA GLY A 198 -11.24 -11.25 0.73
C GLY A 198 -11.68 -9.91 0.14
N PHE A 199 -10.75 -9.09 -0.35
CA PHE A 199 -11.06 -7.80 -0.93
C PHE A 199 -11.38 -7.90 -2.42
N PHE A 200 -12.31 -7.08 -2.89
CA PHE A 200 -12.74 -7.03 -4.28
C PHE A 200 -12.26 -5.71 -4.90
N ILE A 201 -11.36 -5.78 -5.88
CA ILE A 201 -11.09 -4.64 -6.77
C ILE A 201 -12.00 -4.79 -7.99
N PRO A 202 -12.98 -3.89 -8.20
CA PRO A 202 -13.80 -3.90 -9.41
C PRO A 202 -12.91 -3.71 -10.66
N LEU A 203 -13.08 -4.56 -11.69
CA LEU A 203 -12.38 -4.44 -12.97
C LEU A 203 -12.87 -3.23 -13.79
N ASP A 204 -14.05 -2.69 -13.46
CA ASP A 204 -14.59 -1.46 -14.04
C ASP A 204 -14.08 -0.20 -13.33
N MET A 205 -13.10 -0.34 -12.44
CA MET A 205 -12.45 0.81 -11.84
C MET A 205 -11.81 1.64 -12.95
N TYR A 206 -12.51 2.71 -13.32
CA TYR A 206 -12.09 3.68 -14.32
C TYR A 206 -10.85 4.39 -13.81
N LEU A 207 -9.67 3.82 -14.07
CA LEU A 207 -8.48 4.61 -14.18
C LEU A 207 -8.48 5.19 -15.57
N THR A 208 -8.69 6.51 -15.64
CA THR A 208 -8.50 7.24 -16.89
C THR A 208 -7.15 6.82 -17.50
N PRO A 209 -7.09 6.36 -18.76
CA PRO A 209 -5.87 5.86 -19.42
C PRO A 209 -4.68 6.83 -19.41
N LEU A 210 -4.92 8.08 -19.01
CA LEU A 210 -3.98 9.19 -18.98
C LEU A 210 -3.20 9.33 -17.67
N ARG A 211 -3.45 8.52 -16.63
CA ARG A 211 -2.78 8.69 -15.31
C ARG A 211 -2.07 7.43 -14.86
N ASP A 212 -0.79 7.58 -14.54
CA ASP A 212 0.08 6.52 -14.00
C ASP A 212 -0.29 6.22 -12.54
N VAL A 213 -0.26 4.96 -12.13
CA VAL A 213 -0.33 4.49 -10.73
C VAL A 213 0.59 5.31 -9.84
N LYS A 214 1.78 5.64 -10.35
CA LYS A 214 2.74 6.45 -9.64
C LYS A 214 2.21 7.85 -9.28
N GLU A 215 1.36 8.46 -10.10
CA GLU A 215 0.76 9.77 -9.78
C GLU A 215 -0.19 9.69 -8.58
N PHE A 216 -1.05 8.67 -8.52
CA PHE A 216 -1.97 8.48 -7.38
C PHE A 216 -1.21 8.17 -6.10
N LEU A 217 -0.16 7.35 -6.18
CA LEU A 217 0.71 7.10 -5.03
C LEU A 217 1.44 8.38 -4.60
N SER A 218 1.93 9.17 -5.56
CA SER A 218 2.55 10.45 -5.25
C SER A 218 1.55 11.40 -4.57
N LEU A 219 0.31 11.45 -5.04
CA LEU A 219 -0.75 12.23 -4.41
C LEU A 219 -0.92 11.85 -2.94
N ILE A 220 -1.05 10.55 -2.63
CA ILE A 220 -1.16 10.06 -1.26
C ILE A 220 0.10 10.40 -0.44
N TYR A 221 1.28 10.19 -1.01
CA TYR A 221 2.57 10.49 -0.40
C TYR A 221 2.67 11.94 0.09
N TYR A 222 2.30 12.91 -0.75
CA TYR A 222 2.30 14.31 -0.34
C TYR A 222 1.11 14.69 0.54
N TYR A 223 -0.06 14.08 0.33
CA TYR A 223 -1.21 14.28 1.21
C TYR A 223 -0.87 13.94 2.67
N TRP A 224 -0.18 12.82 2.90
CA TRP A 224 0.33 12.41 4.22
C TRP A 224 1.61 13.14 4.67
N SER A 225 2.11 14.10 3.87
CA SER A 225 3.32 14.88 4.16
C SER A 225 4.61 14.05 4.35
N ARG A 226 4.72 12.92 3.65
CA ARG A 226 5.89 12.03 3.70
C ARG A 226 7.18 12.65 3.17
N ASP A 227 7.09 13.67 2.32
CA ASP A 227 8.25 14.42 1.83
C ASP A 227 8.92 15.30 2.89
N THR A 228 8.19 15.63 3.95
CA THR A 228 8.69 16.49 5.03
C THR A 228 9.05 15.72 6.29
N ASP A 229 8.64 14.46 6.39
CA ASP A 229 8.90 13.62 7.57
C ASP A 229 10.15 12.74 7.34
N PRO A 230 11.25 12.96 8.09
CA PRO A 230 12.48 12.20 7.90
C PRO A 230 12.35 10.73 8.30
N LEU A 231 11.44 10.38 9.21
CA LEU A 231 11.26 9.01 9.72
C LEU A 231 10.48 8.14 8.72
N TYR A 232 9.44 8.71 8.11
CA TYR A 232 8.57 8.03 7.16
C TYR A 232 8.96 8.25 5.70
N LYS A 233 10.24 8.54 5.47
CA LYS A 233 10.78 8.61 4.11
C LYS A 233 10.87 7.18 3.55
N PRO A 234 10.27 6.86 2.39
CA PRO A 234 10.33 5.53 1.81
C PRO A 234 11.73 5.26 1.26
N LEU A 235 12.56 4.70 2.13
CA LEU A 235 13.99 4.45 1.95
C LEU A 235 14.32 3.07 2.52
N VAL A 236 15.14 2.30 1.81
CA VAL A 236 15.71 1.06 2.33
C VAL A 236 16.87 1.38 3.28
N PRO A 237 16.75 1.09 4.59
CA PRO A 237 17.81 1.41 5.55
C PRO A 237 19.11 0.63 5.31
N ALA A 238 20.23 1.18 5.78
CA ALA A 238 21.56 0.58 5.65
C ALA A 238 21.71 -0.81 6.30
N TRP A 239 20.89 -1.10 7.32
CA TRP A 239 20.91 -2.37 8.03
C TRP A 239 20.20 -3.50 7.27
N VAL A 240 19.48 -3.20 6.20
CA VAL A 240 18.72 -4.20 5.45
C VAL A 240 19.64 -5.11 4.67
N ASN A 241 19.55 -6.41 4.94
CA ASN A 241 20.13 -7.42 4.07
C ASN A 241 19.12 -7.77 2.97
N GLU A 242 19.27 -7.16 1.80
CA GLU A 242 18.37 -7.30 0.65
C GLU A 242 17.96 -8.76 0.39
N LYS A 243 18.95 -9.66 0.25
CA LYS A 243 18.69 -11.07 -0.06
C LYS A 243 17.82 -11.76 1.00
N LYS A 244 18.07 -11.49 2.28
CA LYS A 244 17.25 -12.06 3.37
C LYS A 244 15.86 -11.45 3.38
N PHE A 245 15.76 -10.12 3.29
CA PHE A 245 14.48 -9.42 3.34
C PHE A 245 13.57 -9.84 2.18
N VAL A 246 14.08 -9.80 0.94
CA VAL A 246 13.33 -10.23 -0.26
C VAL A 246 12.85 -11.68 -0.11
N ARG A 247 13.70 -12.57 0.43
CA ARG A 247 13.29 -13.96 0.68
C ARG A 247 12.09 -14.05 1.63
N PHE A 248 12.12 -13.37 2.77
CA PHE A 248 11.00 -13.38 3.74
C PHE A 248 9.76 -12.70 3.20
N LEU A 249 9.93 -11.61 2.46
CA LEU A 249 8.85 -10.89 1.79
C LEU A 249 8.16 -11.79 0.76
N SER A 250 8.92 -12.41 -0.15
CA SER A 250 8.37 -13.33 -1.16
C SER A 250 7.67 -14.53 -0.52
N GLN A 251 8.23 -15.10 0.56
CA GLN A 251 7.58 -16.19 1.30
C GLN A 251 6.23 -15.75 1.86
N ASN A 252 6.16 -14.60 2.52
CA ASN A 252 4.92 -14.08 3.10
C ASN A 252 3.87 -13.74 2.02
N LEU A 253 4.27 -13.11 0.92
CA LEU A 253 3.39 -12.84 -0.21
C LEU A 253 2.85 -14.14 -0.83
N THR A 254 3.70 -15.17 -1.00
CA THR A 254 3.32 -16.46 -1.56
C THR A 254 2.35 -17.21 -0.66
N VAL A 255 2.66 -17.32 0.64
CA VAL A 255 1.78 -17.95 1.63
C VAL A 255 0.44 -17.20 1.71
N GLY A 256 0.46 -15.88 1.57
CA GLY A 256 -0.76 -15.07 1.49
C GLY A 256 -1.66 -15.43 0.32
N LEU A 257 -1.08 -15.54 -0.88
CA LEU A 257 -1.78 -15.96 -2.09
C LEU A 257 -2.32 -17.39 -1.96
N ASP A 258 -1.50 -18.32 -1.48
CA ASP A 258 -1.91 -19.72 -1.27
C ASP A 258 -3.04 -19.82 -0.22
N SER A 259 -2.99 -19.01 0.84
CA SER A 259 -4.02 -18.95 1.88
C SER A 259 -5.33 -18.35 1.37
N ALA A 260 -5.26 -17.29 0.54
CA ALA A 260 -6.43 -16.66 -0.06
C ALA A 260 -7.21 -17.62 -0.98
N TRP A 261 -6.53 -18.63 -1.54
CA TRP A 261 -7.12 -19.58 -2.47
C TRP A 261 -7.43 -20.96 -1.87
N ASN A 262 -6.97 -21.26 -0.65
CA ASN A 262 -7.22 -22.54 0.01
C ASN A 262 -8.32 -22.44 1.08
N LYS A 263 -9.46 -23.12 0.86
CA LYS A 263 -10.59 -23.20 1.80
C LYS A 263 -10.26 -23.87 3.14
N ASN A 264 -9.21 -24.67 3.20
CA ASN A 264 -8.75 -25.37 4.41
C ASN A 264 -7.65 -24.58 5.16
N GLY A 265 -7.54 -23.27 4.89
CA GLY A 265 -6.40 -22.37 5.12
C GLY A 265 -5.48 -22.68 6.30
N LEU A 266 -4.18 -22.70 6.02
CA LEU A 266 -3.15 -22.62 7.06
C LEU A 266 -3.22 -21.24 7.73
N PRO A 267 -2.97 -21.14 9.05
CA PRO A 267 -2.87 -19.85 9.72
C PRO A 267 -1.76 -19.01 9.07
N SER A 268 -2.13 -17.89 8.47
CA SER A 268 -1.21 -16.90 7.91
C SER A 268 -1.63 -15.48 8.31
N VAL A 269 -0.74 -14.50 8.17
CA VAL A 269 -1.08 -13.08 8.40
C VAL A 269 -2.27 -12.63 7.55
N TYR A 270 -2.41 -13.19 6.35
CA TYR A 270 -3.51 -12.96 5.43
C TYR A 270 -4.86 -13.46 6.00
N THR A 271 -4.88 -14.58 6.73
CA THR A 271 -6.07 -15.05 7.46
C THR A 271 -6.36 -14.27 8.75
N ARG A 272 -5.48 -13.32 9.11
CA ARG A 272 -5.54 -12.54 10.35
C ARG A 272 -5.57 -11.03 10.09
N VAL A 273 -6.07 -10.63 8.93
CA VAL A 273 -6.45 -9.25 8.64
C VAL A 273 -7.88 -9.03 9.13
N ARG A 274 -8.11 -7.98 9.91
CA ARG A 274 -9.42 -7.63 10.47
C ARG A 274 -9.74 -6.18 10.17
N PHE A 275 -10.93 -5.93 9.64
CA PHE A 275 -11.51 -4.60 9.58
C PHE A 275 -12.31 -4.39 10.87
N VAL A 276 -11.95 -3.35 11.61
CA VAL A 276 -12.57 -2.95 12.89
C VAL A 276 -13.34 -1.66 12.71
#